data_AF-A0A222F3N1-F1
#
_entry.id   AF-A0A222F3N1-F1
#
_cell.length_a   1.000
_cell.length_b   1.000
_cell.length_c   1.000
_cell.angle_alpha   90.00
_cell.angle_beta   90.00
_cell.angle_gamma   90.00
#
_symmetry.space_group_name_H-M   'P 1'
#
loop_
_entity.id
_entity.type
_entity.pdbx_description
1 polymer ?
#
loop_
_entity_poly.entity_id
_entity_poly.type
_entity_poly.pdbx_seq_one_letter_code
_entity_poly.pdbx_strand_id
1 'polypeptide(L)'
;MSKSDYGLLFPKADATCQSYCKRLEDDGHAELFIRKALRVHWSMALSEFGAFFEDFPEARMREVAALYEKKHPNRTDHSFALSLSKNLGISQSQASDWIGRFHKRGNAGHHCDS
;
A
#
# COMPACT_ATOMS: atom_id res chain seq x y z
N MET A 1 -12.11 4.88 14.21
CA MET A 1 -12.25 5.28 12.79
C MET A 1 -13.24 4.33 12.14
N SER A 2 -14.33 4.85 11.58
CA SER A 2 -15.30 4.04 10.82
C SER A 2 -14.56 3.30 9.71
N LYS A 3 -14.71 1.98 9.61
CA LYS A 3 -14.24 1.21 8.45
C LYS A 3 -15.12 1.63 7.28
N SER A 4 -14.76 2.70 6.58
CA SER A 4 -15.45 3.11 5.36
C SER A 4 -15.56 1.88 4.45
N ASP A 5 -16.77 1.53 4.06
CA ASP A 5 -17.00 0.46 3.10
C ASP A 5 -16.49 0.96 1.75
N TYR A 6 -15.45 0.32 1.21
CA TYR A 6 -14.87 0.69 -0.08
C TYR A 6 -15.92 0.64 -1.21
N GLY A 7 -16.99 -0.16 -1.07
CA GLY A 7 -18.08 -0.20 -2.03
C GLY A 7 -18.95 1.05 -2.08
N LEU A 8 -18.87 1.92 -1.05
CA LEU A 8 -19.64 3.17 -0.96
C LEU A 8 -18.82 4.39 -1.40
N LEU A 9 -17.53 4.23 -1.63
CA LEU A 9 -16.64 5.29 -2.11
C LEU A 9 -16.65 5.32 -3.64
N PHE A 10 -17.78 5.67 -4.23
CA PHE A 10 -17.92 5.67 -5.69
C PHE A 10 -16.93 6.64 -6.36
N PRO A 11 -16.42 6.28 -7.55
CA PRO A 11 -15.71 7.23 -8.38
C PRO A 11 -16.63 8.34 -8.87
N LYS A 12 -16.06 9.53 -9.12
CA LYS A 12 -16.77 10.60 -9.82
C LYS A 12 -17.06 10.15 -11.25
N ALA A 13 -18.09 10.73 -11.88
CA ALA A 13 -18.55 10.31 -13.22
C ALA A 13 -17.45 10.38 -14.30
N ASP A 14 -16.50 11.31 -14.15
CA ASP A 14 -15.37 11.55 -15.05
C ASP A 14 -14.04 11.01 -14.49
N ALA A 15 -14.06 10.31 -13.36
CA ALA A 15 -12.84 9.80 -12.75
C ALA A 15 -12.23 8.66 -13.58
N THR A 16 -10.92 8.72 -13.77
CA THR A 16 -10.14 7.58 -14.24
C THR A 16 -9.76 6.70 -13.06
N CYS A 17 -9.29 5.49 -13.35
CA CYS A 17 -8.70 4.60 -12.35
C CYS A 17 -7.60 5.33 -11.54
N GLN A 18 -6.74 6.10 -12.23
CA GLN A 18 -5.65 6.85 -11.63
C GLN A 18 -6.15 8.00 -10.73
N SER A 19 -7.07 8.85 -11.21
CA SER A 19 -7.54 9.99 -10.40
C SER A 19 -8.36 9.53 -9.19
N TYR A 20 -9.06 8.40 -9.32
CA TYR A 20 -9.73 7.74 -8.21
C TYR A 20 -8.75 7.22 -7.15
N CYS A 21 -7.72 6.48 -7.57
CA CYS A 21 -6.70 5.98 -6.65
C CYS A 21 -5.94 7.09 -5.96
N LYS A 22 -5.60 8.16 -6.71
CA LYS A 22 -4.89 9.30 -6.15
C LYS A 22 -5.70 9.95 -5.03
N ARG A 23 -7.00 10.16 -5.24
CA ARG A 23 -7.90 10.65 -4.20
C ARG A 23 -7.91 9.72 -2.97
N LEU A 24 -8.04 8.41 -3.17
CA LEU A 24 -8.04 7.47 -2.04
C LEU A 24 -6.70 7.44 -1.28
N GLU A 25 -5.58 7.59 -1.99
CA GLU A 25 -4.28 7.76 -1.38
C GLU A 25 -4.23 9.06 -0.56
N ASP A 26 -4.70 10.18 -1.11
CA ASP A 26 -4.74 11.46 -0.40
C ASP A 26 -5.68 11.41 0.83
N ASP A 27 -6.76 10.62 0.75
CA ASP A 27 -7.72 10.36 1.84
C ASP A 27 -7.15 9.45 2.96
N GLY A 28 -5.91 8.97 2.83
CA GLY A 28 -5.26 8.18 3.88
C GLY A 28 -5.39 6.66 3.72
N HIS A 29 -5.96 6.15 2.63
CA HIS A 29 -6.15 4.71 2.44
C HIS A 29 -4.86 3.96 2.05
N ALA A 30 -4.72 2.73 2.54
CA ALA A 30 -3.61 1.84 2.22
C ALA A 30 -3.88 1.03 0.95
N GLU A 31 -2.83 0.51 0.33
CA GLU A 31 -2.89 -0.19 -0.96
C GLU A 31 -3.93 -1.34 -0.98
N LEU A 32 -4.01 -2.21 0.04
CA LEU A 32 -5.00 -3.30 0.01
C LEU A 32 -6.45 -2.79 0.03
N PHE A 33 -6.71 -1.63 0.65
CA PHE A 33 -8.03 -1.01 0.60
C PHE A 33 -8.35 -0.52 -0.82
N ILE A 34 -7.41 0.20 -1.44
CA ILE A 34 -7.57 0.76 -2.78
C ILE A 34 -7.71 -0.36 -3.82
N ARG A 35 -6.96 -1.46 -3.69
CA ARG A 35 -7.11 -2.67 -4.54
C ARG A 35 -8.54 -3.23 -4.51
N LYS A 36 -9.16 -3.28 -3.33
CA LYS A 36 -10.57 -3.75 -3.20
C LYS A 36 -11.53 -2.80 -3.90
N ALA A 37 -11.33 -1.50 -3.76
CA ALA A 37 -12.13 -0.50 -4.44
C ALA A 37 -11.99 -0.60 -5.98
N LEU A 38 -10.77 -0.78 -6.48
CA LEU A 38 -10.49 -0.99 -7.91
C LEU A 38 -11.13 -2.26 -8.47
N ARG A 39 -11.14 -3.34 -7.69
CA ARG A 39 -11.85 -4.57 -8.06
C ARG A 39 -13.35 -4.36 -8.22
N VAL A 40 -13.94 -3.54 -7.34
CA VAL A 40 -15.39 -3.26 -7.36
C VAL A 40 -15.76 -2.35 -8.53
N HIS A 41 -14.99 -1.29 -8.78
CA HIS A 41 -15.38 -0.25 -9.73
C HIS A 41 -14.79 -0.41 -11.13
N TRP A 42 -13.68 -1.14 -11.28
CA TRP A 42 -12.98 -1.31 -12.58
C TRP A 42 -12.65 -2.77 -12.93
N SER A 43 -12.96 -3.74 -12.07
CA SER A 43 -12.66 -5.17 -12.34
C SER A 43 -11.18 -5.47 -12.66
N MET A 44 -10.25 -4.66 -12.14
CA MET A 44 -8.81 -4.79 -12.41
C MET A 44 -8.25 -6.18 -12.04
N ALA A 45 -7.37 -6.74 -12.86
CA ALA A 45 -6.81 -8.06 -12.63
C ALA A 45 -5.76 -8.04 -11.50
N LEU A 46 -5.65 -9.15 -10.76
CA LEU A 46 -4.70 -9.26 -9.64
C LEU A 46 -3.24 -9.06 -10.07
N SER A 47 -2.91 -9.50 -11.28
CA SER A 47 -1.57 -9.41 -11.86
C SER A 47 -1.13 -7.97 -12.16
N GLU A 48 -2.08 -7.05 -12.32
CA GLU A 48 -1.78 -5.66 -12.71
C GLU A 48 -1.39 -4.80 -11.49
N PHE A 49 -1.84 -5.16 -10.29
CA PHE A 49 -1.68 -4.32 -9.11
C PHE A 49 -0.23 -4.08 -8.70
N GLY A 50 0.66 -5.06 -8.89
CA GLY A 50 2.05 -4.94 -8.47
C GLY A 50 2.72 -3.72 -9.12
N ALA A 51 2.63 -3.63 -10.45
CA ALA A 51 3.17 -2.51 -11.22
C ALA A 51 2.35 -1.23 -11.05
N PHE A 52 1.01 -1.32 -11.07
CA PHE A 52 0.14 -0.15 -10.96
C PHE A 52 0.36 0.67 -9.68
N PHE A 53 0.62 0.01 -8.55
CA PHE A 53 0.83 0.70 -7.28
C PHE A 53 2.25 1.28 -7.09
N GLU A 54 3.14 1.17 -8.08
CA GLU A 54 4.37 1.98 -8.07
C GLU A 54 4.06 3.49 -8.17
N ASP A 55 2.94 3.87 -8.79
CA ASP A 55 2.48 5.26 -8.93
C ASP A 55 1.79 5.80 -7.66
N PHE A 56 1.54 4.95 -6.66
CA PHE A 56 0.86 5.31 -5.39
C PHE A 56 1.72 4.92 -4.18
N PRO A 57 2.91 5.54 -4.04
CA PRO A 57 3.91 5.14 -3.06
C PRO A 57 3.48 5.36 -1.60
N GLU A 58 2.61 6.34 -1.33
CA GLU A 58 2.15 6.62 0.04
C GLU A 58 1.12 5.57 0.48
N ALA A 59 0.21 5.18 -0.43
CA ALA A 59 -0.72 4.08 -0.16
C ALA A 59 0.02 2.77 0.11
N ARG A 60 1.08 2.50 -0.68
CA ARG A 60 1.95 1.34 -0.48
C ARG A 60 2.74 1.42 0.83
N MET A 61 3.30 2.59 1.16
CA MET A 61 4.04 2.78 2.41
C MET A 61 3.17 2.54 3.65
N ARG A 62 1.92 3.01 3.64
CA ARG A 62 0.96 2.73 4.72
C ARG A 62 0.65 1.25 4.83
N GLU A 63 0.52 0.54 3.71
CA GLU A 63 0.31 -0.91 3.71
C GLU A 63 1.53 -1.65 4.29
N VAL A 64 2.75 -1.26 3.90
CA VAL A 64 3.99 -1.80 4.47
C VAL A 64 4.03 -1.57 5.97
N ALA A 65 3.76 -0.35 6.44
CA ALA A 65 3.72 -0.01 7.86
C ALA A 65 2.69 -0.86 8.63
N ALA A 66 1.45 -0.94 8.14
CA ALA A 66 0.39 -1.72 8.77
C ALA A 66 0.72 -3.23 8.82
N LEU A 67 1.33 -3.77 7.76
CA LEU A 67 1.77 -5.17 7.72
C LEU A 67 2.98 -5.41 8.63
N TYR A 68 3.89 -4.44 8.72
CA TYR A 68 5.06 -4.49 9.57
C TYR A 68 4.61 -4.49 11.03
N GLU A 69 3.84 -3.51 11.50
CA GLU A 69 3.30 -3.46 12.88
C GLU A 69 2.58 -4.76 13.27
N LYS A 70 1.77 -5.31 12.36
CA LYS A 70 1.02 -6.55 12.62
C LYS A 70 1.90 -7.80 12.72
N LYS A 71 3.05 -7.84 12.05
CA LYS A 71 3.86 -9.06 11.87
C LYS A 71 5.25 -9.00 12.52
N HIS A 72 5.74 -7.81 12.80
CA HIS A 72 7.13 -7.54 13.20
C HIS A 72 7.55 -8.15 14.54
N PRO A 73 6.70 -8.30 15.58
CA PRO A 73 7.16 -8.86 16.85
C PRO A 73 7.79 -10.27 16.75
N ASN A 74 7.61 -10.97 15.63
CA ASN A 74 8.01 -12.36 15.46
C ASN A 74 8.84 -12.65 14.18
N ARG A 75 9.35 -11.63 13.46
CA ARG A 75 9.89 -11.85 12.09
C ARG A 75 11.12 -11.00 11.75
N THR A 76 12.08 -11.61 11.05
CA THR A 76 13.19 -10.91 10.39
C THR A 76 12.72 -10.21 9.11
N ASP A 77 13.43 -9.16 8.68
CA ASP A 77 13.14 -8.45 7.42
C ASP A 77 13.06 -9.38 6.21
N HIS A 78 13.92 -10.41 6.15
CA HIS A 78 13.86 -11.41 5.08
C HIS A 78 12.52 -12.16 5.05
N SER A 79 12.06 -12.63 6.22
CA SER A 79 10.77 -13.32 6.33
C SER A 79 9.58 -12.38 6.10
N PHE A 80 9.74 -11.10 6.41
CA PHE A 80 8.77 -10.07 6.12
C PHE A 80 8.70 -9.79 4.61
N ALA A 81 9.83 -9.67 3.91
CA ALA A 81 9.92 -9.47 2.47
C ALA A 81 9.21 -10.60 1.69
N LEU A 82 9.40 -11.85 2.08
CA LEU A 82 8.67 -12.99 1.50
C LEU A 82 7.16 -12.85 1.68
N SER A 83 6.71 -12.40 2.85
CA SER A 83 5.29 -12.21 3.10
C SER A 83 4.71 -11.01 2.34
N LEU A 84 5.48 -9.93 2.24
CA LEU A 84 5.09 -8.70 1.56
C LEU A 84 5.00 -8.93 0.05
N SER A 85 5.97 -9.64 -0.53
CA SER A 85 5.96 -10.10 -1.92
C SER A 85 4.67 -10.84 -2.27
N LYS A 86 4.26 -11.82 -1.45
CA LYS A 86 3.00 -12.56 -1.65
C LYS A 86 1.76 -11.69 -1.50
N ASN A 87 1.75 -10.79 -0.52
CA ASN A 87 0.60 -9.91 -0.27
C ASN A 87 0.39 -8.89 -1.39
N LEU A 88 1.48 -8.32 -1.92
CA LEU A 88 1.45 -7.28 -2.93
C LEU A 88 1.56 -7.81 -4.35
N GLY A 89 1.89 -9.09 -4.54
CA GLY A 89 2.10 -9.65 -5.89
C GLY A 89 3.29 -8.99 -6.60
N ILE A 90 4.36 -8.70 -5.85
CA ILE A 90 5.62 -8.13 -6.35
C ILE A 90 6.76 -9.11 -6.10
N SER A 91 7.91 -8.93 -6.77
CA SER A 91 9.09 -9.76 -6.50
C SER A 91 9.60 -9.56 -5.06
N GLN A 92 10.32 -10.56 -4.53
CA GLN A 92 10.96 -10.44 -3.22
C GLN A 92 11.98 -9.30 -3.17
N SER A 93 12.70 -9.03 -4.27
CA SER A 93 13.63 -7.91 -4.36
C SER A 93 12.90 -6.57 -4.19
N GLN A 94 11.81 -6.36 -4.92
CA GLN A 94 11.00 -5.15 -4.78
C GLN A 94 10.43 -5.03 -3.36
N ALA A 95 9.98 -6.12 -2.76
CA ALA A 95 9.49 -6.12 -1.38
C ALA A 95 10.60 -5.66 -0.40
N SER A 96 11.83 -6.15 -0.57
CA SER A 96 12.99 -5.71 0.23
C SER A 96 13.29 -4.22 0.03
N ASP A 97 13.18 -3.70 -1.20
CA ASP A 97 13.38 -2.27 -1.47
C ASP A 97 12.34 -1.41 -0.72
N TRP A 98 11.08 -1.83 -0.72
CA TRP A 98 10.01 -1.15 0.02
C TRP A 98 10.23 -1.18 1.53
N ILE A 99 10.73 -2.29 2.09
CA ILE A 99 11.11 -2.39 3.50
C ILE A 99 12.27 -1.44 3.81
N GLY A 100 13.29 -1.39 2.95
CA GLY A 100 14.40 -0.45 3.09
C GLY A 100 13.94 1.02 3.08
N ARG A 101 12.99 1.37 2.21
CA ARG A 101 12.37 2.71 2.18
C ARG A 101 11.60 3.01 3.47
N PHE A 102 10.85 2.03 3.97
CA PHE A 102 10.11 2.15 5.24
C PHE A 102 11.04 2.42 6.42
N HIS A 103 12.12 1.64 6.57
CA HIS A 103 13.11 1.85 7.63
C HIS A 103 13.79 3.21 7.54
N LYS A 104 14.16 3.65 6.32
CA LYS A 104 14.74 4.99 6.11
C LYS A 104 13.77 6.10 6.52
N ARG A 105 12.47 5.96 6.22
CA ARG A 105 11.44 6.94 6.62
C ARG A 105 11.25 6.99 8.13
N GLY A 106 11.29 5.84 8.81
CA GLY A 106 11.27 5.76 10.28
C GLY A 106 12.48 6.42 10.93
N ASN A 107 13.67 6.21 10.38
CA ASN A 107 14.92 6.78 10.88
C ASN A 107 15.04 8.29 10.58
N ALA A 108 14.53 8.76 9.45
CA ALA A 108 14.54 10.19 9.09
C ALA A 108 13.67 11.03 10.03
N GLY A 109 12.62 10.45 10.62
CA GLY A 109 11.79 11.12 11.65
C GLY A 109 12.48 11.26 13.02
N HIS A 110 13.59 10.56 13.27
CA HIS A 110 14.31 10.59 14.54
C HIS A 110 15.46 11.63 14.56
N HIS A 111 15.70 12.35 13.47
CA HIS A 111 16.86 13.23 13.32
C HIS A 111 16.55 14.74 13.42
N CYS A 112 15.33 15.11 13.82
CA CYS A 112 14.89 16.52 13.90
C CYS A 112 14.74 17.07 15.33
N ASP A 113 14.98 16.27 16.37
CA ASP A 113 14.94 16.71 17.77
C ASP A 113 16.29 16.44 18.44
N SER A 114 17.30 17.28 18.16
CA SER A 114 18.53 17.39 18.97
C SER A 114 19.12 18.78 18.83
#